data_AF-A0A0N7JV51-F1
#
_entry.id   AF-A0A0N7JV51-F1
#
_cell.length_a   1.000
_cell.length_b   1.000
_cell.length_c   1.000
_cell.angle_alpha   90.00
_cell.angle_beta   90.00
_cell.angle_gamma   90.00
#
_symmetry.space_group_name_H-M   'P 1'
#
loop_
_entity.id
_entity.type
_entity.pdbx_description
1 polymer ?
#
loop_
_entity_poly.entity_id
_entity_poly.type
_entity_poly.pdbx_seq_one_letter_code
_entity_poly.pdbx_strand_id
1 'polypeptide(L)'
;MPGDLTLVAQADVDAVMDAYADRPNLPIRQGALLELADWQSGMDVTDEQLTQLFRIRHLLGFSALAHRELFHHSGYSNFDTYVLVVQRFKPNEPSTFSFSVRRRDGQSTHFWGSDEFAFHRPTHVDAGAKIVFDEALLAALLELPDSHEHIYEAIVEFNLANTDSADVPDHVEVVMCKSAFEWLLQIDSNVKSFEVALEAGLSGIDFQPSEGPFIAKWSTRWPKSLNLLGAWVRDFCAVRGTSAHGAKKTDFVWTSRRHLAFIAIFFPLLVKKVLADEGLMTLADEDIERLRHIHAYLAHDPFDFDWHSGASHPWSEARSQETIAMLAKRLYPDWK
;
A
#
# COMPACT_ATOMS: atom_id res chain seq x y z
N MET A 1 22.02 17.47 2.32
CA MET A 1 21.24 17.57 3.56
C MET A 1 20.69 18.99 3.67
N PRO A 2 19.54 19.21 4.32
CA PRO A 2 18.87 20.51 4.36
C PRO A 2 19.72 21.52 5.12
N GLY A 3 20.52 22.29 4.38
CA GLY A 3 21.64 23.06 4.92
C GLY A 3 21.29 24.22 5.85
N ASP A 4 20.00 24.51 6.10
CA ASP A 4 19.56 25.66 6.90
C ASP A 4 18.26 25.32 7.70
N LEU A 5 18.33 24.42 8.68
CA LEU A 5 17.26 24.28 9.68
C LEU A 5 17.42 25.34 10.78
N THR A 6 16.33 26.02 11.14
CA THR A 6 16.36 27.17 12.08
C THR A 6 16.75 26.77 13.51
N LEU A 7 16.37 25.56 13.94
CA LEU A 7 16.47 25.11 15.34
C LEU A 7 17.45 23.95 15.55
N VAL A 8 18.00 23.37 14.49
CA VAL A 8 18.90 22.20 14.57
C VAL A 8 20.12 22.45 13.71
N ALA A 9 21.30 22.22 14.27
CA ALA A 9 22.54 22.30 13.49
C ALA A 9 22.63 21.12 12.51
N GLN A 10 23.15 21.34 11.32
CA GLN A 10 23.37 20.28 10.33
C GLN A 10 24.20 19.11 10.91
N ALA A 11 25.17 19.40 11.78
CA ALA A 11 25.97 18.39 12.46
C ALA A 11 25.15 17.46 13.38
N ASP A 12 24.07 17.97 14.00
CA ASP A 12 23.19 17.15 14.82
C ASP A 12 22.34 16.22 13.92
N VAL A 13 21.84 16.73 12.79
CA VAL A 13 21.11 15.92 11.80
C VAL A 13 22.00 14.82 11.23
N ASP A 14 23.23 15.15 10.84
CA ASP A 14 24.18 14.19 10.26
C ASP A 14 24.47 13.06 11.25
N ALA A 15 24.73 13.39 12.52
CA ALA A 15 25.03 12.39 13.54
C ALA A 15 23.82 11.53 13.96
N VAL A 16 22.58 12.06 13.90
CA VAL A 16 21.38 11.22 14.03
C VAL A 16 21.29 10.23 12.87
N MET A 17 21.59 10.69 11.65
CA MET A 17 21.50 9.89 10.42
C MET A 17 22.63 8.85 10.31
N ASP A 18 23.78 9.07 10.96
CA ASP A 18 24.91 8.12 11.02
C ASP A 18 24.53 6.77 11.68
N ALA A 19 23.49 6.76 12.54
CA ALA A 19 22.96 5.54 13.13
C ALA A 19 22.16 4.68 12.13
N TYR A 20 21.92 5.14 10.89
CA TYR A 20 21.11 4.45 9.88
C TYR A 20 21.95 4.02 8.69
N ALA A 21 21.70 2.79 8.22
CA ALA A 21 22.50 2.19 7.15
C ALA A 21 21.66 1.35 6.18
N ASP A 22 21.97 1.44 4.88
CA ASP A 22 21.37 0.59 3.84
C ASP A 22 21.78 -0.89 4.00
N ARG A 23 23.01 -1.13 4.48
CA ARG A 23 23.57 -2.45 4.80
C ARG A 23 24.79 -2.26 5.72
N PRO A 24 25.37 -3.32 6.32
CA PRO A 24 26.56 -3.18 7.17
C PRO A 24 27.66 -2.37 6.47
N ASN A 25 28.12 -1.31 7.13
CA ASN A 25 29.13 -0.36 6.63
C ASN A 25 28.74 0.43 5.37
N LEU A 26 27.46 0.52 5.01
CA LEU A 26 26.97 1.42 3.96
C LEU A 26 25.92 2.38 4.55
N PRO A 27 26.26 3.66 4.77
CA PRO A 27 25.32 4.63 5.30
C PRO A 27 24.17 4.86 4.32
N ILE A 28 23.04 5.33 4.84
CA ILE A 28 21.94 5.78 3.98
C ILE A 28 22.41 6.94 3.09
N ARG A 29 21.97 6.94 1.83
CA ARG A 29 22.36 7.96 0.84
C ARG A 29 21.36 9.11 0.74
N GLN A 30 20.12 8.85 1.14
CA GLN A 30 18.99 9.75 1.00
C GLN A 30 18.08 9.58 2.20
N GLY A 31 17.49 10.69 2.65
CA GLY A 31 16.50 10.75 3.70
C GLY A 31 15.67 12.01 3.52
N ALA A 32 14.44 11.98 4.03
CA ALA A 32 13.56 13.14 4.05
C ALA A 32 13.32 13.54 5.50
N LEU A 33 13.34 14.84 5.77
CA LEU A 33 12.84 15.39 7.03
C LEU A 33 11.38 15.78 6.81
N LEU A 34 10.53 15.39 7.75
CA LEU A 34 9.12 15.73 7.78
C LEU A 34 8.89 16.72 8.92
N GLU A 35 8.37 17.90 8.61
CA GLU A 35 7.91 18.90 9.57
C GLU A 35 6.42 19.11 9.39
N LEU A 36 5.69 19.39 10.48
CA LEU A 36 4.23 19.42 10.48
C LEU A 36 3.73 20.72 11.09
N ALA A 37 2.96 21.48 10.30
CA ALA A 37 2.36 22.74 10.72
C ALA A 37 3.40 23.70 11.33
N ASP A 38 3.29 24.00 12.62
CA ASP A 38 4.21 24.85 13.38
C ASP A 38 5.32 24.06 14.10
N TRP A 39 5.26 22.73 14.09
CA TRP A 39 6.32 21.89 14.63
C TRP A 39 7.49 21.80 13.65
N GLN A 40 8.66 22.20 14.14
CA GLN A 40 9.93 22.14 13.43
C GLN A 40 10.87 21.14 14.08
N SER A 41 11.79 20.60 13.28
CA SER A 41 12.87 19.75 13.76
C SER A 41 13.60 20.46 14.91
N GLY A 42 13.87 19.75 16.01
CA GLY A 42 14.51 20.31 17.22
C GLY A 42 13.55 20.83 18.28
N MET A 43 12.25 20.93 18.00
CA MET A 43 11.22 21.17 19.02
C MET A 43 10.83 19.87 19.72
N ASP A 44 10.47 19.98 21.01
CA ASP A 44 9.81 18.88 21.70
C ASP A 44 8.49 18.54 21.01
N VAL A 45 8.30 17.25 20.72
CA VAL A 45 7.07 16.73 20.11
C VAL A 45 6.07 16.35 21.20
N THR A 46 4.85 16.85 21.08
CA THR A 46 3.71 16.44 21.92
C THR A 46 3.15 15.09 21.46
N ASP A 47 2.38 14.41 22.31
CA ASP A 47 1.74 13.13 21.93
C ASP A 47 0.77 13.31 20.75
N GLU A 48 0.06 14.44 20.68
CA GLU A 48 -0.84 14.76 19.57
C GLU A 48 -0.08 14.94 18.25
N GLN A 49 1.02 15.70 18.26
CA GLN A 49 1.90 15.83 17.09
C GLN A 49 2.51 14.48 16.68
N LEU A 50 2.89 13.65 17.65
CA LEU A 50 3.42 12.31 17.37
C LEU A 50 2.36 11.43 16.67
N THR A 51 1.12 11.44 17.16
CA THR A 51 0.00 10.76 16.50
C THR A 51 -0.21 11.27 15.07
N GLN A 52 -0.14 12.59 14.85
CA GLN A 52 -0.27 13.16 13.51
C GLN A 52 0.87 12.77 12.57
N LEU A 53 2.11 12.74 13.05
CA LEU A 53 3.26 12.27 12.26
C LEU A 53 3.07 10.82 11.80
N PHE A 54 2.60 9.93 12.68
CA PHE A 54 2.30 8.54 12.31
C PHE A 54 1.10 8.43 11.38
N ARG A 55 0.06 9.27 11.53
CA ARG A 55 -1.05 9.37 10.57
C ARG A 55 -0.51 9.72 9.17
N ILE A 56 0.30 10.76 9.07
CA ILE A 56 0.91 11.22 7.81
C ILE A 56 1.78 10.14 7.18
N ARG A 57 2.54 9.38 7.97
CA ARG A 57 3.30 8.22 7.46
C ARG A 57 2.39 7.24 6.71
N HIS A 58 1.24 6.89 7.26
CA HIS A 58 0.29 5.99 6.61
C HIS A 58 -0.26 6.58 5.31
N LEU A 59 -0.56 7.87 5.28
CA LEU A 59 -1.05 8.55 4.07
C LEU A 59 0.03 8.64 2.98
N LEU A 60 1.26 9.02 3.35
CA LEU A 60 2.42 9.03 2.45
C LEU A 60 2.70 7.64 1.89
N GLY A 61 2.81 6.64 2.76
CA GLY A 61 3.03 5.26 2.35
C GLY A 61 1.95 4.77 1.39
N PHE A 62 0.67 4.99 1.73
CA PHE A 62 -0.44 4.58 0.88
C PHE A 62 -0.44 5.28 -0.48
N SER A 63 -0.22 6.59 -0.51
CA SER A 63 -0.13 7.35 -1.77
C SER A 63 0.99 6.84 -2.68
N ALA A 64 2.08 6.33 -2.11
CA ALA A 64 3.15 5.72 -2.88
C ALA A 64 2.82 4.29 -3.32
N LEU A 65 2.19 3.49 -2.45
CA LEU A 65 1.71 2.15 -2.81
C LEU A 65 0.62 2.20 -3.89
N ALA A 66 -0.15 3.28 -3.98
CA ALA A 66 -1.12 3.51 -5.05
C ALA A 66 -0.46 3.69 -6.43
N HIS A 67 0.77 4.24 -6.44
CA HIS A 67 1.57 4.44 -7.64
C HIS A 67 2.48 3.24 -7.98
N ARG A 68 2.67 2.29 -7.05
CA ARG A 68 3.63 1.20 -7.25
C ARG A 68 3.26 0.31 -8.43
N GLU A 69 4.29 -0.29 -9.02
CA GLU A 69 4.14 -1.25 -10.09
C GLU A 69 4.55 -2.64 -9.61
N LEU A 70 3.66 -3.62 -9.75
CA LEU A 70 3.99 -5.02 -9.51
C LEU A 70 4.54 -5.66 -10.77
N PHE A 71 5.40 -6.68 -10.61
CA PHE A 71 5.98 -7.46 -11.71
C PHE A 71 6.75 -6.62 -12.74
N HIS A 72 7.37 -5.53 -12.27
CA HIS A 72 8.30 -4.70 -13.04
C HIS A 72 9.74 -4.90 -12.53
N HIS A 73 10.74 -4.65 -13.40
CA HIS A 73 12.16 -4.91 -13.11
C HIS A 73 12.85 -3.97 -12.12
N SER A 74 12.19 -2.90 -11.65
CA SER A 74 12.84 -1.90 -10.79
C SER A 74 11.83 -0.97 -10.13
N GLY A 75 12.20 -0.38 -8.99
CA GLY A 75 11.42 0.67 -8.35
C GLY A 75 10.23 0.14 -7.55
N TYR A 76 10.25 -1.15 -7.18
CA TYR A 76 9.25 -1.72 -6.30
C TYR A 76 9.36 -1.09 -4.91
N SER A 77 8.22 -0.81 -4.30
CA SER A 77 8.14 -0.36 -2.91
C SER A 77 7.01 -1.06 -2.17
N ASN A 78 7.23 -1.24 -0.87
CA ASN A 78 6.28 -1.76 0.11
C ASN A 78 6.17 -0.76 1.27
N PHE A 79 5.26 -0.98 2.20
CA PHE A 79 4.99 0.00 3.25
C PHE A 79 6.21 0.24 4.16
N ASP A 80 7.05 -0.77 4.37
CA ASP A 80 8.29 -0.66 5.12
C ASP A 80 9.39 0.11 4.37
N THR A 81 9.16 0.51 3.11
CA THR A 81 10.00 1.52 2.44
C THR A 81 9.83 2.91 3.09
N TYR A 82 8.68 3.16 3.72
CA TYR A 82 8.30 4.46 4.30
C TYR A 82 8.33 4.42 5.83
N VAL A 83 9.40 3.85 6.41
CA VAL A 83 9.61 3.91 7.87
C VAL A 83 9.73 5.37 8.29
N LEU A 84 8.90 5.77 9.25
CA LEU A 84 9.06 7.02 9.97
C LEU A 84 9.81 6.75 11.25
N VAL A 85 10.89 7.50 11.47
CA VAL A 85 11.60 7.50 12.74
C VAL A 85 11.47 8.86 13.40
N VAL A 86 10.97 8.86 14.64
CA VAL A 86 10.92 10.04 15.49
C VAL A 86 11.89 9.78 16.64
N GLN A 87 12.96 10.57 16.70
CA GLN A 87 14.08 10.35 17.60
C GLN A 87 14.38 11.61 18.40
N ARG A 88 14.42 11.47 19.72
CA ARG A 88 14.90 12.52 20.61
C ARG A 88 16.42 12.47 20.65
N PHE A 89 17.04 13.62 20.45
CA PHE A 89 18.48 13.82 20.57
C PHE A 89 18.76 15.05 21.44
N LYS A 90 20.00 15.19 21.91
CA LYS A 90 20.44 16.36 22.66
C LYS A 90 21.36 17.20 21.78
N PRO A 91 21.09 18.50 21.59
CA PRO A 91 21.93 19.37 20.77
C PRO A 91 23.40 19.36 21.24
N ASN A 92 24.34 19.26 20.30
CA ASN A 92 25.79 19.15 20.55
C ASN A 92 26.25 17.86 21.25
N GLU A 93 25.35 16.89 21.51
CA GLU A 93 25.69 15.54 21.97
C GLU A 93 25.04 14.45 21.07
N PRO A 94 25.13 14.55 19.74
CA PRO A 94 24.29 13.74 18.85
C PRO A 94 24.75 12.28 18.72
N SER A 95 25.93 11.93 19.24
CA SER A 95 26.43 10.56 19.28
C SER A 95 25.70 9.68 20.30
N THR A 96 24.73 10.23 21.02
CA THR A 96 23.87 9.47 21.93
C THR A 96 22.42 9.71 21.57
N PHE A 97 21.64 8.62 21.54
CA PHE A 97 20.22 8.74 21.27
C PHE A 97 19.39 7.82 22.15
N SER A 98 18.16 8.26 22.37
CA SER A 98 17.14 7.49 23.05
C SER A 98 16.06 7.07 22.08
N PHE A 99 15.64 5.81 22.16
CA PHE A 99 14.47 5.31 21.44
C PHE A 99 13.60 4.51 22.38
N SER A 100 12.32 4.45 22.05
CA SER A 100 11.34 3.73 22.83
C SER A 100 10.81 2.53 22.07
N VAL A 101 10.69 1.41 22.78
CA VAL A 101 10.11 0.18 22.25
C VAL A 101 8.79 -0.07 22.97
N ARG A 102 7.71 -0.14 22.19
CA ARG A 102 6.39 -0.54 22.70
C ARG A 102 6.41 -2.02 23.08
N ARG A 103 5.79 -2.35 24.21
CA ARG A 103 5.56 -3.72 24.67
C ARG A 103 4.09 -3.88 25.07
N ARG A 104 3.59 -5.11 25.15
CA ARG A 104 2.21 -5.34 25.63
C ARG A 104 2.03 -4.95 27.10
N ASP A 105 3.11 -4.94 27.87
CA ASP A 105 3.17 -4.55 29.29
C ASP A 105 3.64 -3.10 29.49
N GLY A 106 3.70 -2.29 28.43
CA GLY A 106 4.03 -0.87 28.51
C GLY A 106 5.06 -0.45 27.46
N GLN A 107 6.13 0.20 27.90
CA GLN A 107 7.17 0.74 27.02
C GLN A 107 8.52 0.69 27.73
N SER A 108 9.58 0.46 26.96
CA SER A 108 10.95 0.53 27.45
C SER A 108 11.70 1.61 26.68
N THR A 109 12.44 2.46 27.39
CA THR A 109 13.35 3.44 26.77
C THR A 109 14.77 2.88 26.82
N HIS A 110 15.41 2.86 25.66
CA HIS A 110 16.78 2.42 25.49
C HIS A 110 17.66 3.63 25.14
N PHE A 111 18.92 3.58 25.55
CA PHE A 111 19.93 4.59 25.28
C PHE A 111 21.14 3.91 24.67
N TRP A 112 21.54 4.33 23.47
CA TRP A 112 22.68 3.78 22.75
C TRP A 112 23.60 4.89 22.24
N GLY A 113 24.89 4.56 22.15
CA GLY A 113 25.86 5.32 21.37
C GLY A 113 25.70 5.05 19.86
N SER A 114 25.99 6.03 19.02
CA SER A 114 25.97 5.90 17.55
C SER A 114 27.01 4.89 17.01
N ASP A 115 28.01 4.53 17.81
CA ASP A 115 29.03 3.52 17.51
C ASP A 115 28.65 2.11 17.97
N GLU A 116 27.63 1.96 18.81
CA GLU A 116 27.22 0.67 19.38
C GLU A 116 26.20 -0.07 18.51
N PHE A 117 25.44 0.66 17.68
CA PHE A 117 24.34 0.08 16.92
C PHE A 117 24.00 0.88 15.65
N ALA A 118 23.66 0.16 14.58
CA ALA A 118 23.11 0.75 13.36
C ALA A 118 21.74 0.14 13.02
N PHE A 119 20.76 1.00 12.74
CA PHE A 119 19.47 0.61 12.19
C PHE A 119 19.63 0.31 10.70
N HIS A 120 19.61 -0.98 10.38
CA HIS A 120 19.69 -1.42 9.00
C HIS A 120 18.34 -1.38 8.30
N ARG A 121 18.35 -1.03 7.02
CA ARG A 121 17.20 -1.22 6.15
C ARG A 121 16.74 -2.69 6.21
N PRO A 122 15.44 -2.97 6.43
CA PRO A 122 14.95 -4.34 6.44
C PRO A 122 15.25 -5.07 5.13
N THR A 123 15.48 -6.39 5.20
CA THR A 123 15.94 -7.18 4.04
C THR A 123 14.89 -7.30 2.94
N HIS A 124 13.61 -7.15 3.27
CA HIS A 124 12.50 -7.15 2.32
C HIS A 124 12.24 -5.79 1.66
N VAL A 125 12.96 -4.74 2.06
CA VAL A 125 12.87 -3.41 1.44
C VAL A 125 13.91 -3.31 0.32
N ASP A 126 13.44 -3.04 -0.90
CA ASP A 126 14.28 -2.91 -2.09
C ASP A 126 15.24 -1.69 -1.95
N ALA A 127 16.51 -1.91 -2.28
CA ALA A 127 17.51 -0.84 -2.34
C ALA A 127 17.25 0.17 -3.46
N GLY A 128 16.59 -0.29 -4.52
CA GLY A 128 16.21 0.52 -5.67
C GLY A 128 14.81 1.12 -5.58
N ALA A 129 14.16 1.04 -4.41
CA ALA A 129 12.83 1.58 -4.21
C ALA A 129 12.80 3.08 -4.56
N LYS A 130 11.79 3.49 -5.32
CA LYS A 130 11.58 4.90 -5.67
C LYS A 130 10.51 5.49 -4.79
N ILE A 131 10.80 6.64 -4.20
CA ILE A 131 9.84 7.42 -3.42
C ILE A 131 9.08 8.31 -4.41
N VAL A 132 7.98 7.77 -4.95
CA VAL A 132 7.05 8.50 -5.82
C VAL A 132 5.67 8.41 -5.19
N PHE A 133 5.00 9.56 -5.06
CA PHE A 133 3.69 9.66 -4.45
C PHE A 133 2.64 9.97 -5.52
N ASP A 134 1.44 9.43 -5.36
CA ASP A 134 0.26 9.98 -6.02
C ASP A 134 -0.13 11.29 -5.30
N GLU A 135 0.34 12.43 -5.83
CA GLU A 135 0.16 13.74 -5.21
C GLU A 135 -1.32 14.12 -5.06
N ALA A 136 -2.17 13.79 -6.04
CA ALA A 136 -3.58 14.12 -6.01
C ALA A 136 -4.32 13.31 -4.93
N LEU A 137 -4.02 12.02 -4.83
CA LEU A 137 -4.53 11.16 -3.76
C LEU A 137 -4.03 11.63 -2.39
N LEU A 138 -2.73 11.94 -2.27
CA LEU A 138 -2.16 12.40 -1.00
C LEU A 138 -2.82 13.70 -0.52
N ALA A 139 -3.01 14.67 -1.42
CA ALA A 139 -3.68 15.92 -1.10
C ALA A 139 -5.10 15.70 -0.58
N ALA A 140 -5.90 14.86 -1.27
CA ALA A 140 -7.26 14.53 -0.84
C ALA A 140 -7.28 13.83 0.53
N LEU A 141 -6.32 12.95 0.81
CA LEU A 141 -6.23 12.24 2.08
C LEU A 141 -5.77 13.12 3.25
N LEU A 142 -4.93 14.11 3.00
CA LEU A 142 -4.50 15.08 4.03
C LEU A 142 -5.65 16.01 4.46
N GLU A 143 -6.61 16.24 3.56
CA GLU A 143 -7.82 17.05 3.81
C GLU A 143 -9.02 16.21 4.23
N LEU A 144 -8.82 14.91 4.53
CA LEU A 144 -9.89 13.98 4.87
C LEU A 144 -10.66 14.44 6.12
N PRO A 145 -11.98 14.68 6.04
CA PRO A 145 -12.78 15.07 7.21
C PRO A 145 -12.88 13.93 8.23
N ASP A 146 -13.01 14.26 9.53
CA ASP A 146 -13.18 13.28 10.62
C ASP A 146 -14.35 12.30 10.40
N SER A 147 -15.40 12.72 9.67
CA SER A 147 -16.53 11.84 9.31
C SER A 147 -16.14 10.67 8.41
N HIS A 148 -14.96 10.74 7.77
CA HIS A 148 -14.43 9.74 6.85
C HIS A 148 -13.25 8.96 7.44
N GLU A 149 -13.11 8.94 8.77
CA GLU A 149 -12.02 8.23 9.46
C GLU A 149 -11.92 6.74 9.09
N HIS A 150 -13.04 6.13 8.69
CA HIS A 150 -13.08 4.75 8.17
C HIS A 150 -12.16 4.54 6.95
N ILE A 151 -11.93 5.57 6.12
CA ILE A 151 -10.98 5.50 4.99
C ILE A 151 -9.54 5.44 5.51
N TYR A 152 -9.22 6.24 6.54
CA TYR A 152 -7.91 6.19 7.18
C TYR A 152 -7.64 4.82 7.81
N GLU A 153 -8.59 4.27 8.56
CA GLU A 153 -8.47 2.93 9.16
C GLU A 153 -8.29 1.83 8.09
N ALA A 154 -9.00 1.95 6.96
CA ALA A 154 -8.83 1.05 5.83
C ALA A 154 -7.40 1.11 5.25
N ILE A 155 -6.85 2.32 5.14
CA ILE A 155 -5.48 2.56 4.69
C ILE A 155 -4.45 1.96 5.67
N VAL A 156 -4.67 2.10 6.98
CA VAL A 156 -3.79 1.51 8.00
C VAL A 156 -3.71 -0.01 7.83
N GLU A 157 -4.86 -0.68 7.76
CA GLU A 157 -4.94 -2.14 7.58
C GLU A 157 -4.29 -2.60 6.26
N PHE A 158 -4.56 -1.88 5.17
CA PHE A 158 -3.93 -2.17 3.88
C PHE A 158 -2.41 -2.02 3.94
N ASN A 159 -1.91 -0.92 4.51
CA ASN A 159 -0.49 -0.66 4.63
C ASN A 159 0.23 -1.76 5.43
N LEU A 160 -0.35 -2.19 6.55
CA LEU A 160 0.21 -3.26 7.38
C LEU A 160 0.23 -4.62 6.67
N ALA A 161 -0.74 -4.86 5.77
CA ALA A 161 -0.78 -6.04 4.92
C ALA A 161 0.19 -5.99 3.72
N ASN A 162 0.87 -4.86 3.49
CA ASN A 162 1.73 -4.61 2.34
C ASN A 162 3.17 -4.26 2.78
N THR A 163 3.65 -4.91 3.85
CA THR A 163 5.03 -4.74 4.33
C THR A 163 6.00 -5.70 3.64
N ASP A 164 5.54 -6.83 3.11
CA ASP A 164 6.33 -7.97 2.63
C ASP A 164 7.30 -8.57 3.67
N SER A 165 7.11 -8.23 4.94
CA SER A 165 7.92 -8.79 6.01
C SER A 165 7.65 -10.28 6.13
N ALA A 166 8.72 -11.08 6.19
CA ALA A 166 8.60 -12.53 6.43
C ALA A 166 7.97 -12.86 7.80
N ASP A 167 7.93 -11.90 8.72
CA ASP A 167 7.27 -12.03 10.03
C ASP A 167 5.73 -11.95 9.93
N VAL A 168 5.20 -11.45 8.80
CA VAL A 168 3.76 -11.38 8.52
C VAL A 168 3.42 -12.43 7.45
N PRO A 169 2.92 -13.62 7.84
CA PRO A 169 2.65 -14.66 6.86
C PRO A 169 1.41 -14.32 6.00
N ASP A 170 1.35 -14.82 4.76
CA ASP A 170 0.30 -14.52 3.76
C ASP A 170 -1.14 -14.63 4.31
N HIS A 171 -1.39 -15.57 5.24
CA HIS A 171 -2.72 -15.78 5.81
C HIS A 171 -3.15 -14.62 6.72
N VAL A 172 -2.21 -13.97 7.42
CA VAL A 172 -2.46 -12.77 8.22
C VAL A 172 -2.68 -11.56 7.31
N GLU A 173 -1.88 -11.40 6.26
CA GLU A 173 -2.05 -10.34 5.26
C GLU A 173 -3.43 -10.41 4.60
N VAL A 174 -3.93 -11.62 4.29
CA VAL A 174 -5.28 -11.83 3.76
C VAL A 174 -6.36 -11.34 4.74
N VAL A 175 -6.17 -11.58 6.04
CA VAL A 175 -7.11 -11.12 7.08
C VAL A 175 -7.09 -9.60 7.17
N MET A 176 -5.91 -8.98 7.21
CA MET A 176 -5.73 -7.52 7.24
C MET A 176 -6.33 -6.86 5.98
N CYS A 177 -6.07 -7.40 4.79
CA CYS A 177 -6.69 -6.93 3.55
C CYS A 177 -8.22 -6.99 3.60
N LYS A 178 -8.80 -8.06 4.19
CA LYS A 178 -10.25 -8.11 4.35
C LYS A 178 -10.76 -7.08 5.35
N SER A 179 -10.02 -6.83 6.45
CA SER A 179 -10.30 -5.74 7.40
C SER A 179 -10.30 -4.39 6.68
N ALA A 180 -9.33 -4.14 5.80
CA ALA A 180 -9.25 -2.92 5.00
C ALA A 180 -10.52 -2.71 4.13
N PHE A 181 -11.04 -3.74 3.46
CA PHE A 181 -12.30 -3.62 2.72
C PHE A 181 -13.52 -3.42 3.64
N GLU A 182 -13.53 -4.02 4.84
CA GLU A 182 -14.61 -3.83 5.82
C GLU A 182 -14.68 -2.37 6.27
N TRP A 183 -13.54 -1.76 6.57
CA TRP A 183 -13.43 -0.34 6.88
C TRP A 183 -13.82 0.56 5.70
N LEU A 184 -13.22 0.34 4.53
CA LEU A 184 -13.43 1.21 3.36
C LEU A 184 -14.89 1.23 2.92
N LEU A 185 -15.54 0.05 2.89
CA LEU A 185 -16.90 -0.09 2.40
C LEU A 185 -17.95 -0.04 3.52
N GLN A 186 -17.51 0.13 4.78
CA GLN A 186 -18.36 0.13 5.97
C GLN A 186 -19.31 -1.09 6.06
N ILE A 187 -18.76 -2.27 5.77
CA ILE A 187 -19.50 -3.53 5.73
C ILE A 187 -19.10 -4.46 6.87
N ASP A 188 -19.96 -5.44 7.15
CA ASP A 188 -19.62 -6.55 8.04
C ASP A 188 -18.76 -7.62 7.34
N SER A 189 -18.47 -8.70 8.07
CA SER A 189 -17.68 -9.83 7.56
C SER A 189 -18.45 -10.74 6.58
N ASN A 190 -19.71 -10.43 6.25
CA ASN A 190 -20.53 -11.26 5.38
C ASN A 190 -20.12 -11.09 3.91
N VAL A 191 -19.91 -12.21 3.21
CA VAL A 191 -19.56 -12.21 1.79
C VAL A 191 -20.60 -11.48 0.93
N LYS A 192 -21.90 -11.57 1.28
CA LYS A 192 -22.96 -10.94 0.50
C LYS A 192 -22.95 -9.42 0.67
N SER A 193 -22.67 -8.93 1.88
CA SER A 193 -22.48 -7.49 2.12
C SER A 193 -21.33 -6.97 1.28
N PHE A 194 -20.21 -7.72 1.21
CA PHE A 194 -19.07 -7.33 0.37
C PHE A 194 -19.41 -7.31 -1.12
N GLU A 195 -20.06 -8.35 -1.65
CA GLU A 195 -20.47 -8.34 -3.06
C GLU A 195 -21.34 -7.12 -3.40
N VAL A 196 -22.34 -6.82 -2.56
CA VAL A 196 -23.28 -5.70 -2.79
C VAL A 196 -22.57 -4.36 -2.72
N ALA A 197 -21.73 -4.14 -1.70
CA ALA A 197 -21.01 -2.87 -1.55
C ALA A 197 -19.99 -2.67 -2.67
N LEU A 198 -19.32 -3.74 -3.12
CA LEU A 198 -18.38 -3.65 -4.23
C LEU A 198 -19.08 -3.33 -5.56
N GLU A 199 -20.22 -3.97 -5.82
CA GLU A 199 -21.05 -3.69 -7.00
C GLU A 199 -21.54 -2.23 -7.00
N ALA A 200 -21.97 -1.71 -5.84
CA ALA A 200 -22.37 -0.33 -5.70
C ALA A 200 -21.21 0.67 -5.89
N GLY A 201 -20.06 0.42 -5.25
CA GLY A 201 -18.88 1.30 -5.34
C GLY A 201 -18.26 1.35 -6.74
N LEU A 202 -18.43 0.29 -7.53
CA LEU A 202 -17.98 0.23 -8.92
C LEU A 202 -19.08 0.56 -9.93
N SER A 203 -20.24 1.05 -9.46
CA SER A 203 -21.30 1.50 -10.36
C SER A 203 -20.78 2.60 -11.31
N GLY A 204 -21.20 2.51 -12.57
CA GLY A 204 -20.73 3.41 -13.63
C GLY A 204 -19.42 3.01 -14.31
N ILE A 205 -18.69 2.01 -13.78
CA ILE A 205 -17.54 1.44 -14.47
C ILE A 205 -18.01 0.39 -15.50
N ASP A 206 -17.67 0.62 -16.76
CA ASP A 206 -17.96 -0.30 -17.86
C ASP A 206 -16.77 -1.23 -18.10
N PHE A 207 -16.80 -2.38 -17.41
CA PHE A 207 -15.73 -3.36 -17.42
C PHE A 207 -15.53 -3.98 -18.80
N GLN A 208 -14.27 -4.01 -19.23
CA GLN A 208 -13.91 -4.73 -20.43
C GLN A 208 -13.94 -6.25 -20.18
N PRO A 209 -14.40 -7.03 -21.16
CA PRO A 209 -14.28 -8.47 -21.10
C PRO A 209 -12.80 -8.85 -21.05
N SER A 210 -12.47 -9.87 -20.26
CA SER A 210 -11.13 -10.45 -20.23
C SER A 210 -11.21 -11.91 -20.63
N GLU A 211 -10.24 -12.34 -21.41
CA GLU A 211 -9.95 -13.74 -21.65
C GLU A 211 -8.83 -14.20 -20.70
N GLY A 212 -8.68 -15.50 -20.49
CA GLY A 212 -7.58 -16.05 -19.69
C GLY A 212 -7.86 -17.43 -19.12
N PRO A 213 -6.80 -18.15 -18.70
CA PRO A 213 -6.89 -19.54 -18.23
C PRO A 213 -7.76 -19.71 -16.99
N PHE A 214 -7.96 -18.66 -16.19
CA PHE A 214 -8.80 -18.74 -14.99
C PHE A 214 -10.29 -18.54 -15.27
N ILE A 215 -10.68 -18.07 -16.46
CA ILE A 215 -12.09 -17.85 -16.79
C ILE A 215 -12.91 -19.14 -16.67
N ALA A 216 -12.39 -20.24 -17.20
CA ALA A 216 -13.04 -21.56 -17.09
C ALA A 216 -13.06 -22.09 -15.64
N LYS A 217 -12.02 -21.81 -14.86
CA LYS A 217 -11.90 -22.31 -13.47
C LYS A 217 -12.92 -21.64 -12.55
N TRP A 218 -13.01 -20.30 -12.57
CA TRP A 218 -13.95 -19.61 -11.67
C TRP A 218 -15.40 -19.86 -12.07
N SER A 219 -15.72 -19.90 -13.37
CA SER A 219 -17.09 -20.17 -13.83
C SER A 219 -17.58 -21.56 -13.45
N THR A 220 -16.68 -22.54 -13.42
CA THR A 220 -17.00 -23.90 -12.94
C THR A 220 -17.25 -23.92 -11.43
N ARG A 221 -16.41 -23.24 -10.64
CA ARG A 221 -16.52 -23.25 -9.17
C ARG A 221 -17.66 -22.37 -8.66
N TRP A 222 -17.92 -21.24 -9.31
CA TRP A 222 -18.89 -20.23 -8.93
C TRP A 222 -19.88 -19.93 -10.06
N PRO A 223 -20.67 -20.92 -10.53
CA PRO A 223 -21.54 -20.78 -11.69
C PRO A 223 -22.69 -19.78 -11.48
N LYS A 224 -22.96 -19.39 -10.23
CA LYS A 224 -23.98 -18.40 -9.85
C LYS A 224 -23.43 -16.98 -9.70
N SER A 225 -22.12 -16.78 -9.83
CA SER A 225 -21.53 -15.45 -9.79
C SER A 225 -21.88 -14.69 -11.06
N LEU A 226 -22.30 -13.44 -10.89
CA LEU A 226 -22.74 -12.58 -11.99
C LEU A 226 -21.57 -12.12 -12.87
N ASN A 227 -20.39 -11.93 -12.27
CA ASN A 227 -19.18 -11.48 -12.94
C ASN A 227 -17.92 -11.99 -12.22
N LEU A 228 -16.75 -11.71 -12.82
CA LEU A 228 -15.44 -12.15 -12.34
C LEU A 228 -15.10 -11.59 -10.95
N LEU A 229 -15.39 -10.31 -10.70
CA LEU A 229 -15.16 -9.69 -9.38
C LEU A 229 -16.03 -10.33 -8.29
N GLY A 230 -17.29 -10.63 -8.56
CA GLY A 230 -18.17 -11.33 -7.62
C GLY A 230 -17.66 -12.76 -7.31
N ALA A 231 -17.16 -13.48 -8.32
CA ALA A 231 -16.49 -14.76 -8.09
C ALA A 231 -15.22 -14.61 -7.26
N TRP A 232 -14.41 -13.57 -7.51
CA TRP A 232 -13.23 -13.25 -6.73
C TRP A 232 -13.57 -12.91 -5.28
N VAL A 233 -14.59 -12.10 -5.00
CA VAL A 233 -15.04 -11.77 -3.63
C VAL A 233 -15.39 -13.04 -2.85
N ARG A 234 -16.11 -13.98 -3.48
CA ARG A 234 -16.46 -15.26 -2.86
C ARG A 234 -15.23 -16.10 -2.53
N ASP A 235 -14.31 -16.22 -3.48
CA ASP A 235 -13.08 -16.98 -3.28
C ASP A 235 -12.20 -16.33 -2.21
N PHE A 236 -12.05 -15.00 -2.24
CA PHE A 236 -11.28 -14.23 -1.27
C PHE A 236 -11.84 -14.37 0.16
N CYS A 237 -13.16 -14.23 0.32
CA CYS A 237 -13.82 -14.46 1.60
C CYS A 237 -13.64 -15.90 2.10
N ALA A 238 -13.66 -16.89 1.20
CA ALA A 238 -13.39 -18.28 1.55
C ALA A 238 -11.93 -18.49 2.00
N VAL A 239 -10.96 -17.91 1.28
CA VAL A 239 -9.54 -17.94 1.66
C VAL A 239 -9.34 -17.29 3.03
N ARG A 240 -9.93 -16.10 3.27
CA ARG A 240 -9.88 -15.41 4.56
C ARG A 240 -10.51 -16.23 5.68
N GLY A 241 -11.65 -16.86 5.44
CA GLY A 241 -12.30 -17.75 6.41
C GLY A 241 -11.39 -18.91 6.82
N THR A 242 -10.69 -19.52 5.85
CA THR A 242 -9.67 -20.54 6.11
C THR A 242 -8.48 -19.99 6.90
N SER A 243 -7.96 -18.82 6.51
CA SER A 243 -6.84 -18.15 7.18
C SER A 243 -7.13 -17.79 8.64
N ALA A 244 -8.33 -17.28 8.93
CA ALA A 244 -8.70 -16.81 10.27
C ALA A 244 -9.09 -17.95 11.23
N HIS A 245 -9.67 -19.04 10.72
CA HIS A 245 -10.26 -20.09 11.56
C HIS A 245 -9.53 -21.45 11.45
N GLY A 246 -8.44 -21.53 10.68
CA GLY A 246 -7.65 -22.76 10.55
C GLY A 246 -8.39 -23.90 9.84
N ALA A 247 -9.34 -23.59 8.95
CA ALA A 247 -10.12 -24.60 8.25
C ALA A 247 -9.27 -25.41 7.24
N LYS A 248 -9.79 -26.55 6.77
CA LYS A 248 -9.11 -27.35 5.74
C LYS A 248 -9.00 -26.54 4.45
N LYS A 249 -7.80 -26.49 3.84
CA LYS A 249 -7.57 -25.84 2.55
C LYS A 249 -8.52 -26.42 1.50
N THR A 250 -9.36 -25.57 0.93
CA THR A 250 -10.20 -25.92 -0.23
C THR A 250 -9.47 -25.62 -1.54
N ASP A 251 -9.95 -26.21 -2.63
CA ASP A 251 -9.43 -25.95 -3.99
C ASP A 251 -9.81 -24.54 -4.48
N PHE A 252 -9.08 -23.52 -4.02
CA PHE A 252 -9.32 -22.12 -4.39
C PHE A 252 -8.93 -21.85 -5.85
N VAL A 253 -9.65 -20.94 -6.52
CA VAL A 253 -9.28 -20.50 -7.87
C VAL A 253 -8.00 -19.67 -7.79
N TRP A 254 -7.97 -18.73 -6.84
CA TRP A 254 -6.84 -17.87 -6.59
C TRP A 254 -6.19 -18.23 -5.25
N THR A 255 -4.86 -18.33 -5.26
CA THR A 255 -4.09 -18.55 -4.02
C THR A 255 -4.07 -17.27 -3.18
N SER A 256 -3.69 -17.38 -1.90
CA SER A 256 -3.51 -16.21 -1.02
C SER A 256 -2.62 -15.14 -1.67
N ARG A 257 -1.46 -15.53 -2.22
CA ARG A 257 -0.55 -14.61 -2.92
C ARG A 257 -1.18 -13.90 -4.11
N ARG A 258 -2.02 -14.59 -4.88
CA ARG A 258 -2.74 -13.96 -6.01
C ARG A 258 -3.78 -12.96 -5.53
N HIS A 259 -4.53 -13.28 -4.47
CA HIS A 259 -5.43 -12.31 -3.84
C HIS A 259 -4.67 -11.07 -3.38
N LEU A 260 -3.56 -11.25 -2.66
CA LEU A 260 -2.75 -10.15 -2.14
C LEU A 260 -2.18 -9.28 -3.27
N ALA A 261 -1.61 -9.88 -4.31
CA ALA A 261 -1.11 -9.14 -5.48
C ALA A 261 -2.23 -8.38 -6.22
N PHE A 262 -3.43 -8.96 -6.32
CA PHE A 262 -4.56 -8.28 -6.95
C PHE A 262 -5.07 -7.12 -6.10
N ILE A 263 -5.21 -7.34 -4.79
CA ILE A 263 -5.64 -6.31 -3.83
C ILE A 263 -4.64 -5.15 -3.81
N ALA A 264 -3.36 -5.45 -3.91
CA ALA A 264 -2.29 -4.48 -4.00
C ALA A 264 -2.42 -3.48 -5.16
N ILE A 265 -3.12 -3.85 -6.23
CA ILE A 265 -3.47 -2.99 -7.38
C ILE A 265 -4.88 -2.41 -7.22
N PHE A 266 -5.84 -3.25 -6.87
CA PHE A 266 -7.25 -2.92 -6.90
C PHE A 266 -7.69 -2.01 -5.75
N PHE A 267 -7.19 -2.22 -4.53
CA PHE A 267 -7.64 -1.47 -3.37
C PHE A 267 -7.33 0.03 -3.47
N PRO A 268 -6.13 0.48 -3.89
CA PRO A 268 -5.89 1.90 -4.14
C PRO A 268 -6.84 2.54 -5.15
N LEU A 269 -7.18 1.83 -6.23
CA LEU A 269 -8.16 2.30 -7.22
C LEU A 269 -9.56 2.43 -6.62
N LEU A 270 -9.94 1.48 -5.76
CA LEU A 270 -11.23 1.52 -5.06
C LEU A 270 -11.28 2.68 -4.05
N VAL A 271 -10.20 2.96 -3.31
CA VAL A 271 -10.13 4.12 -2.41
C VAL A 271 -10.32 5.43 -3.19
N LYS A 272 -9.62 5.59 -4.31
CA LYS A 272 -9.80 6.77 -5.18
C LYS A 272 -11.23 6.91 -5.69
N LYS A 273 -11.87 5.79 -6.05
CA LYS A 273 -13.28 5.77 -6.49
C LYS A 273 -14.22 6.18 -5.37
N VAL A 274 -14.03 5.67 -4.15
CA VAL A 274 -14.83 6.06 -2.97
C VAL A 274 -14.67 7.55 -2.68
N LEU A 275 -13.44 8.06 -2.64
CA LEU A 275 -13.17 9.49 -2.45
C LEU A 275 -13.84 10.34 -3.55
N ALA A 276 -13.86 9.86 -4.79
CA ALA A 276 -14.51 10.56 -5.90
C ALA A 276 -16.05 10.55 -5.78
N ASP A 277 -16.65 9.43 -5.37
CA ASP A 277 -18.09 9.32 -5.14
C ASP A 277 -18.56 10.22 -3.98
N GLU A 278 -17.71 10.42 -2.99
CA GLU A 278 -17.93 11.33 -1.87
C GLU A 278 -17.61 12.80 -2.20
N GLY A 279 -17.13 13.09 -3.41
CA GLY A 279 -16.79 14.43 -3.86
C GLY A 279 -15.51 15.02 -3.24
N LEU A 280 -14.67 14.17 -2.64
CA LEU A 280 -13.40 14.55 -2.00
C LEU A 280 -12.24 14.62 -2.99
N MET A 281 -12.37 13.98 -4.16
CA MET A 281 -11.40 14.11 -5.24
C MET A 281 -12.05 13.93 -6.61
N THR A 282 -11.33 14.27 -7.69
CA THR A 282 -11.72 13.87 -9.05
C THR A 282 -10.93 12.64 -9.45
N LEU A 283 -11.63 11.60 -9.91
CA LEU A 283 -10.98 10.39 -10.40
C LEU A 283 -10.32 10.67 -11.76
N ALA A 284 -9.03 10.34 -11.88
CA ALA A 284 -8.30 10.53 -13.13
C ALA A 284 -8.81 9.57 -14.22
N ASP A 285 -8.76 10.00 -15.49
CA ASP A 285 -9.12 9.15 -16.63
C ASP A 285 -8.30 7.85 -16.66
N GLU A 286 -7.01 7.92 -16.28
CA GLU A 286 -6.16 6.74 -16.15
C GLU A 286 -6.70 5.74 -15.11
N ASP A 287 -7.12 6.21 -13.94
CA ASP A 287 -7.67 5.34 -12.90
C ASP A 287 -9.01 4.71 -13.33
N ILE A 288 -9.83 5.45 -14.10
CA ILE A 288 -11.06 4.90 -14.71
C ILE A 288 -10.70 3.77 -15.69
N GLU A 289 -9.75 3.99 -16.60
CA GLU A 289 -9.36 2.96 -17.57
C GLU A 289 -8.73 1.73 -16.89
N ARG A 290 -7.95 1.92 -15.82
CA ARG A 290 -7.43 0.82 -14.97
C ARG A 290 -8.56 0.03 -14.32
N LEU A 291 -9.58 0.70 -13.78
CA LEU A 291 -10.77 0.04 -13.24
C LEU A 291 -11.53 -0.74 -14.33
N ARG A 292 -11.67 -0.20 -15.54
CA ARG A 292 -12.35 -0.88 -16.66
C ARG A 292 -11.64 -2.19 -17.04
N HIS A 293 -10.31 -2.26 -16.94
CA HIS A 293 -9.53 -3.45 -17.31
C HIS A 293 -9.18 -4.36 -16.13
N ILE A 294 -9.68 -4.07 -14.92
CA ILE A 294 -9.30 -4.77 -13.69
C ILE A 294 -9.49 -6.29 -13.75
N HIS A 295 -10.42 -6.77 -14.59
CA HIS A 295 -10.66 -8.19 -14.83
C HIS A 295 -9.47 -8.94 -15.43
N ALA A 296 -8.60 -8.27 -16.20
CA ALA A 296 -7.41 -8.87 -16.79
C ALA A 296 -6.46 -9.46 -15.74
N TYR A 297 -6.32 -8.78 -14.60
CA TYR A 297 -5.48 -9.24 -13.49
C TYR A 297 -6.02 -10.52 -12.83
N LEU A 298 -7.33 -10.74 -12.84
CA LEU A 298 -7.96 -11.93 -12.28
C LEU A 298 -8.00 -13.12 -13.24
N ALA A 299 -7.89 -12.86 -14.55
CA ALA A 299 -7.98 -13.89 -15.58
C ALA A 299 -6.69 -14.70 -15.76
N HIS A 300 -5.56 -14.18 -15.29
CA HIS A 300 -4.22 -14.76 -15.43
C HIS A 300 -3.51 -14.98 -14.09
N ASP A 301 -2.57 -15.94 -14.07
CA ASP A 301 -1.64 -16.11 -12.95
C ASP A 301 -0.40 -15.26 -13.15
N PRO A 302 -0.09 -14.30 -12.26
CA PRO A 302 1.16 -13.55 -12.36
C PRO A 302 2.38 -14.33 -11.85
N PHE A 303 2.21 -15.45 -11.14
CA PHE A 303 3.35 -16.17 -10.54
C PHE A 303 3.83 -17.39 -11.33
N ASP A 304 3.07 -17.82 -12.33
CA ASP A 304 3.41 -18.96 -13.22
C ASP A 304 4.07 -18.49 -14.52
N PHE A 305 4.61 -17.27 -14.53
CA PHE A 305 5.23 -16.67 -15.70
C PHE A 305 6.69 -17.11 -15.87
N ASP A 306 7.02 -17.62 -17.05
CA ASP A 306 8.41 -17.92 -17.43
C ASP A 306 9.13 -16.64 -17.92
N TRP A 307 9.92 -16.06 -17.02
CA TRP A 307 10.76 -14.88 -17.28
C TRP A 307 11.84 -15.10 -18.36
N HIS A 308 12.10 -16.34 -18.77
CA HIS A 308 13.06 -16.66 -19.83
C HIS A 308 12.42 -16.89 -21.20
N SER A 309 11.08 -16.91 -21.28
CA SER A 309 10.35 -17.19 -22.52
C SER A 309 10.46 -16.09 -23.59
N GLY A 310 10.89 -14.88 -23.20
CA GLY A 310 10.86 -13.70 -24.06
C GLY A 310 9.45 -13.12 -24.29
N ALA A 311 8.41 -13.74 -23.72
CA ALA A 311 7.06 -13.19 -23.68
C ALA A 311 6.98 -11.99 -22.73
N SER A 312 5.89 -11.21 -22.83
CA SER A 312 5.59 -10.18 -21.82
C SER A 312 4.85 -10.80 -20.65
N HIS A 313 5.14 -10.34 -19.43
CA HIS A 313 4.41 -10.76 -18.24
C HIS A 313 2.93 -10.35 -18.37
N PRO A 314 1.95 -11.23 -18.06
CA PRO A 314 0.53 -10.99 -18.37
C PRO A 314 -0.03 -9.74 -17.69
N TRP A 315 0.42 -9.42 -16.48
CA TRP A 315 -0.03 -8.19 -15.78
C TRP A 315 0.64 -6.93 -16.34
N SER A 316 1.83 -7.05 -16.93
CA SER A 316 2.49 -5.95 -17.62
C SER A 316 1.84 -5.70 -18.99
N GLU A 317 1.36 -6.76 -19.64
CA GLU A 317 0.54 -6.65 -20.86
C GLU A 317 -0.81 -5.97 -20.57
N ALA A 318 -1.54 -6.40 -19.52
CA ALA A 318 -2.78 -5.76 -19.08
C ALA A 318 -2.59 -4.24 -18.88
N ARG A 319 -1.52 -3.86 -18.18
CA ARG A 319 -1.17 -2.45 -17.98
C ARG A 319 -0.81 -1.70 -19.27
N SER A 320 -0.11 -2.36 -20.18
CA SER A 320 0.22 -1.78 -21.47
C SER A 320 -1.04 -1.49 -22.28
N GLN A 321 -2.03 -2.40 -22.23
CA GLN A 321 -3.33 -2.21 -22.86
C GLN A 321 -4.11 -1.03 -22.25
N GLU A 322 -4.12 -0.89 -20.91
CA GLU A 322 -4.71 0.27 -20.22
C GLU A 322 -4.08 1.59 -20.69
N THR A 323 -2.75 1.63 -20.76
CA THR A 323 -1.99 2.81 -21.19
C THR A 323 -2.32 3.17 -22.64
N ILE A 324 -2.36 2.18 -23.53
CA ILE A 324 -2.71 2.36 -24.94
C ILE A 324 -4.15 2.87 -25.07
N ALA A 325 -5.11 2.29 -24.34
CA ALA A 325 -6.51 2.71 -24.36
C ALA A 325 -6.69 4.17 -23.90
N MET A 326 -6.01 4.54 -22.80
CA MET A 326 -6.01 5.91 -22.30
C MET A 326 -5.40 6.90 -23.31
N LEU A 327 -4.25 6.57 -23.91
CA LEU A 327 -3.63 7.42 -24.93
C LEU A 327 -4.49 7.52 -26.20
N ALA A 328 -5.13 6.42 -26.61
CA ALA A 328 -6.03 6.42 -27.76
C ALA A 328 -7.23 7.34 -27.52
N LYS A 329 -7.87 7.27 -26.35
CA LYS A 329 -8.99 8.16 -25.97
C LYS A 329 -8.58 9.63 -25.95
N ARG A 330 -7.36 9.93 -25.46
CA ARG A 330 -6.83 11.30 -25.42
C ARG A 330 -6.51 11.85 -26.82
N LEU A 331 -5.97 11.01 -27.71
CA LEU A 331 -5.59 11.42 -29.07
C LEU A 331 -6.77 11.41 -30.04
N TYR A 332 -7.75 10.54 -29.81
CA TYR A 332 -8.92 10.34 -30.66
C TYR A 332 -10.22 10.29 -29.82
N PRO A 333 -10.70 11.43 -29.28
CA PRO A 333 -11.86 11.47 -28.40
C PRO A 333 -13.16 10.95 -29.04
N ASP A 334 -13.25 10.98 -30.37
CA ASP A 334 -14.41 10.54 -31.15
C ASP A 334 -14.32 9.06 -31.58
N TRP A 335 -13.22 8.35 -31.25
CA TRP A 335 -13.07 6.94 -31.57
C TRP A 335 -13.92 6.11 -30.60
N LYS A 336 -14.98 5.49 -31.14
CA LYS A 336 -15.90 4.63 -30.39
C LYS A 336 -15.42 3.19 -30.33
#